data_AF-A0A3B9KL35-F1
#
_entry.id   AF-A0A3B9KL35-F1
#
_cell.length_a   1.000
_cell.length_b   1.000
_cell.length_c   1.000
_cell.angle_alpha   90.00
_cell.angle_beta   90.00
_cell.angle_gamma   90.00
#
_symmetry.space_group_name_H-M   'P 1'
#
loop_
_entity.id
_entity.type
_entity.pdbx_description
1 polymer ?
#
loop_
_entity_poly.entity_id
_entity_poly.type
_entity_poly.pdbx_seq_one_letter_code
_entity_poly.pdbx_strand_id
1 'polypeptide(L)'
;FAIGFETTVPSIAASILHAERNHITNFSILPANVLVPPAIHAILSSPENRVNGFLAAGHVCAVMGYWEYEPIAAQYHTPIVVTGFEPVDLARGIYQTVRQLEEGRCAVENAYSRAVTREGNRTAQALINQVFEPADRQWRGIGLIPRSGLGLREAYRQFDALERFPVAFNTLEESPLCIAGQVLRGVATPHNCPAFGRECTPASPLGAPMVSSEGACAAYYRYQRVKP
;
A
#
# COMPACT_ATOMS: atom_id res chain seq x y z
N PHE A 1 -15.35 4.21 -6.83
CA PHE A 1 -14.12 3.40 -6.92
C PHE A 1 -13.47 3.34 -5.54
N ALA A 2 -13.30 2.16 -4.96
CA ALA A 2 -12.85 2.00 -3.58
C ALA A 2 -11.38 1.57 -3.55
N ILE A 3 -10.48 2.54 -3.74
CA ILE A 3 -9.03 2.33 -3.73
C ILE A 3 -8.42 2.73 -2.38
N GLY A 4 -7.35 2.04 -1.99
CA GLY A 4 -6.50 2.44 -0.88
C GLY A 4 -6.07 1.27 -0.01
N PHE A 5 -5.09 1.55 0.85
CA PHE A 5 -4.59 0.63 1.86
C PHE A 5 -5.57 0.47 3.02
N GLU A 6 -5.18 -0.34 4.00
CA GLU A 6 -5.93 -0.65 5.22
C GLU A 6 -6.39 0.59 5.99
N THR A 7 -5.71 1.72 5.81
CA THR A 7 -6.10 3.02 6.36
C THR A 7 -7.48 3.49 5.90
N THR A 8 -7.86 3.22 4.65
CA THR A 8 -9.11 3.72 4.05
C THR A 8 -10.24 2.70 4.12
N VAL A 9 -9.91 1.41 4.27
CA VAL A 9 -10.87 0.30 4.25
C VAL A 9 -11.95 0.42 5.33
N PRO A 10 -11.68 0.83 6.59
CA PRO A 10 -12.72 0.96 7.61
C PRO A 10 -13.84 1.92 7.19
N SER A 11 -13.51 3.07 6.60
CA SER A 11 -14.51 4.04 6.14
C SER A 11 -15.32 3.50 4.97
N ILE A 12 -14.70 2.71 4.08
CA ILE A 12 -15.38 2.05 2.95
C ILE A 12 -16.34 0.98 3.49
N ALA A 13 -15.90 0.15 4.42
CA ALA A 13 -16.72 -0.85 5.10
C ALA A 13 -17.91 -0.20 5.83
N ALA A 14 -17.68 0.88 6.58
CA ALA A 14 -18.73 1.64 7.25
C ALA A 14 -19.79 2.16 6.27
N SER A 15 -19.37 2.63 5.09
CA SER A 15 -20.28 3.13 4.05
C SER A 15 -21.19 2.01 3.51
N ILE A 16 -20.65 0.80 3.34
CA ILE A 16 -21.43 -0.38 2.92
C ILE A 16 -22.43 -0.77 4.00
N LEU A 17 -22.00 -0.88 5.27
CA LEU A 17 -22.90 -1.21 6.37
C LEU A 17 -23.99 -0.15 6.55
N HIS A 18 -23.66 1.13 6.33
CA HIS A 18 -24.65 2.20 6.36
C HIS A 18 -25.65 2.09 5.21
N ALA A 19 -25.19 1.79 4.00
CA ALA A 19 -26.07 1.56 2.85
C ALA A 19 -27.01 0.38 3.09
N GLU A 20 -26.52 -0.74 3.63
CA GLU A 20 -27.33 -1.89 4.01
C GLU A 20 -28.41 -1.53 5.04
N ARG A 21 -28.02 -0.90 6.16
CA ARG A 21 -28.93 -0.51 7.24
C ARG A 21 -30.05 0.44 6.80
N ASN A 22 -29.78 1.27 5.80
CA ASN A 22 -30.74 2.24 5.26
C ASN A 22 -31.42 1.74 3.97
N HIS A 23 -31.23 0.48 3.60
CA HIS A 23 -31.79 -0.13 2.40
C HIS A 23 -31.48 0.65 1.10
N ILE A 24 -30.28 1.21 1.01
CA ILE A 24 -29.83 1.98 -0.17
C ILE A 24 -29.48 1.02 -1.30
N THR A 25 -30.26 1.02 -2.37
CA THR A 25 -30.13 0.08 -3.49
C THR A 25 -29.30 0.63 -4.65
N ASN A 26 -29.06 1.93 -4.71
CA ASN A 26 -28.31 2.60 -5.77
C ASN A 26 -26.85 2.89 -5.42
N PHE A 27 -26.34 2.30 -4.34
CA PHE A 27 -24.94 2.39 -3.94
C PHE A 27 -24.19 1.13 -4.36
N SER A 28 -23.00 1.30 -4.94
CA SER A 28 -22.06 0.22 -5.24
C SER A 28 -20.63 0.71 -5.09
N ILE A 29 -19.72 -0.20 -4.79
CA ILE A 29 -18.28 0.05 -4.85
C ILE A 29 -17.63 -0.86 -5.89
N LEU A 30 -16.52 -0.39 -6.47
CA LEU A 30 -15.59 -1.24 -7.20
C LEU A 30 -14.40 -1.51 -6.26
N PRO A 31 -14.27 -2.70 -5.65
CA PRO A 31 -13.21 -2.99 -4.69
C PRO A 31 -11.84 -2.97 -5.37
N ALA A 32 -10.99 -2.03 -4.94
CA ALA A 32 -9.62 -1.87 -5.41
C ALA A 32 -8.66 -1.63 -4.24
N ASN A 33 -9.04 -2.10 -3.05
CA ASN A 33 -8.22 -2.03 -1.85
C ASN A 33 -7.08 -3.04 -1.92
N VAL A 34 -5.97 -2.66 -1.31
CA VAL A 34 -4.71 -3.40 -1.30
C VAL A 34 -4.17 -3.53 0.12
N LEU A 35 -3.39 -4.58 0.37
CA LEU A 35 -2.83 -4.94 1.67
C LEU A 35 -1.31 -4.81 1.66
N VAL A 36 -0.77 -4.20 2.70
CA VAL A 36 0.67 -3.93 2.85
C VAL A 36 1.48 -5.19 3.18
N PRO A 37 1.11 -6.06 4.14
CA PRO A 37 1.93 -7.23 4.46
C PRO A 37 2.21 -8.16 3.27
N PRO A 38 1.23 -8.52 2.41
CA PRO A 38 1.49 -9.31 1.21
C PRO A 38 2.43 -8.62 0.19
N ALA A 39 2.36 -7.29 0.09
CA ALA A 39 3.26 -6.53 -0.77
C ALA A 39 4.70 -6.54 -0.22
N ILE A 40 4.88 -6.45 1.10
CA ILE A 40 6.19 -6.60 1.74
C ILE A 40 6.77 -8.00 1.46
N HIS A 41 5.97 -9.05 1.61
CA HIS A 41 6.38 -10.42 1.24
C HIS A 41 6.87 -10.48 -0.21
N ALA A 42 6.10 -9.94 -1.16
CA ALA A 42 6.44 -9.97 -2.58
C ALA A 42 7.76 -9.24 -2.89
N ILE A 43 8.02 -8.10 -2.24
CA ILE A 43 9.28 -7.36 -2.37
C ILE A 43 10.43 -8.19 -1.77
N LEU A 44 10.29 -8.67 -0.54
CA LEU A 44 11.35 -9.36 0.19
C LEU A 44 11.69 -10.73 -0.39
N SER A 45 10.74 -11.43 -1.01
CA SER A 45 10.97 -12.71 -1.69
C SER A 45 11.56 -12.55 -3.10
N SER A 46 11.65 -11.33 -3.62
CA SER A 46 12.17 -11.10 -4.96
C SER A 46 13.68 -11.36 -5.02
N PRO A 47 14.22 -12.06 -6.05
CA PRO A 47 15.66 -12.20 -6.22
C PRO A 47 16.37 -10.87 -6.52
N GLU A 48 15.63 -9.85 -6.95
CA GLU A 48 16.14 -8.50 -7.19
C GLU A 48 16.03 -7.59 -5.95
N ASN A 49 15.61 -8.14 -4.78
CA ASN A 49 15.41 -7.37 -3.57
C ASN A 49 16.71 -6.68 -3.11
N ARG A 50 16.60 -5.40 -2.77
CA ARG A 50 17.69 -4.57 -2.20
C ARG A 50 17.31 -3.94 -0.86
N VAL A 51 16.12 -4.23 -0.34
CA VAL A 51 15.62 -3.63 0.89
C VAL A 51 16.24 -4.35 2.09
N ASN A 52 16.99 -3.60 2.91
CA ASN A 52 17.57 -4.11 4.15
C ASN A 52 16.74 -3.75 5.39
N GLY A 53 15.75 -2.87 5.27
CA GLY A 53 14.87 -2.51 6.37
C GLY A 53 13.67 -1.71 5.88
N PHE A 54 12.56 -1.79 6.61
CA PHE A 54 11.34 -1.04 6.29
C PHE A 54 11.04 0.03 7.33
N LEU A 55 10.56 1.17 6.84
CA LEU A 55 9.81 2.12 7.66
C LEU A 55 8.33 1.87 7.40
N ALA A 56 7.65 1.24 8.36
CA ALA A 56 6.25 0.87 8.21
C ALA A 56 5.35 2.11 8.37
N ALA A 57 4.37 2.23 7.47
CA ALA A 57 3.49 3.40 7.39
C ALA A 57 2.61 3.52 8.64
N GLY A 58 2.83 4.57 9.43
CA GLY A 58 2.15 4.77 10.71
C GLY A 58 0.63 4.73 10.66
N HIS A 59 0.00 5.30 9.62
CA HIS A 59 -1.46 5.30 9.53
C HIS A 59 -2.04 3.90 9.26
N VAL A 60 -1.39 3.09 8.42
CA VAL A 60 -1.77 1.68 8.23
C VAL A 60 -1.65 0.93 9.56
N CYS A 61 -0.55 1.16 10.29
CA CYS A 61 -0.31 0.53 11.59
C CYS A 61 -1.27 1.03 12.67
N ALA A 62 -1.79 2.25 12.58
CA ALA A 62 -2.81 2.74 13.52
C ALA A 62 -4.11 1.92 13.39
N VAL A 63 -4.42 1.42 12.18
CA VAL A 63 -5.56 0.52 11.94
C VAL A 63 -5.20 -0.92 12.27
N MET A 64 -4.17 -1.47 11.63
CA MET A 64 -3.86 -2.91 11.68
C MET A 64 -2.97 -3.32 12.85
N GLY A 65 -2.31 -2.36 13.49
CA GLY A 65 -1.20 -2.62 14.40
C GLY A 65 0.07 -2.96 13.61
N TYR A 66 1.01 -3.62 14.28
CA TYR A 66 2.25 -4.10 13.66
C TYR A 66 2.53 -5.58 13.93
N TRP A 67 1.59 -6.30 14.54
CA TRP A 67 1.72 -7.71 14.87
C TRP A 67 1.96 -8.62 13.64
N GLU A 68 1.44 -8.25 12.46
CA GLU A 68 1.68 -8.99 11.21
C GLU A 68 3.12 -8.82 10.68
N TYR A 69 3.82 -7.77 11.09
CA TYR A 69 5.19 -7.51 10.65
C TYR A 69 6.23 -8.33 11.40
N GLU A 70 5.92 -8.79 12.62
CA GLU A 70 6.83 -9.59 13.44
C GLU A 70 7.25 -10.92 12.76
N PRO A 71 6.31 -11.76 12.27
CA PRO A 71 6.70 -12.96 11.52
C PRO A 71 7.42 -12.63 10.21
N ILE A 72 7.09 -11.51 9.55
CA ILE A 72 7.77 -11.07 8.32
C ILE A 72 9.22 -10.72 8.61
N ALA A 73 9.47 -9.88 9.62
CA ALA A 73 10.80 -9.47 10.02
C ALA A 73 11.69 -10.67 10.37
N ALA A 74 11.13 -11.65 11.10
CA ALA A 74 11.81 -12.89 11.43
C ALA A 74 12.09 -13.78 10.20
N GLN A 75 11.11 -13.95 9.31
CA GLN A 75 11.23 -14.80 8.12
C GLN A 75 12.33 -14.30 7.17
N TYR A 76 12.35 -13.00 6.90
CA TYR A 76 13.27 -12.40 5.92
C TYR A 76 14.49 -11.74 6.57
N HIS A 77 14.67 -11.88 7.88
CA HIS A 77 15.77 -11.26 8.64
C HIS A 77 15.93 -9.76 8.33
N THR A 78 14.80 -9.05 8.24
CA THR A 78 14.75 -7.64 7.82
C THR A 78 14.04 -6.81 8.90
N PRO A 79 14.71 -5.86 9.57
CA PRO A 79 14.07 -5.01 10.57
C PRO A 79 12.95 -4.15 9.97
N ILE A 80 11.87 -3.98 10.73
CA ILE A 80 10.72 -3.15 10.35
C ILE A 80 10.45 -2.17 11.48
N VAL A 81 10.50 -0.87 11.21
CA VAL A 81 10.27 0.15 12.24
C VAL A 81 9.03 0.96 11.87
N VAL A 82 8.03 0.99 12.74
CA VAL A 82 6.83 1.82 12.54
C VAL A 82 7.16 3.28 12.77
N THR A 83 6.86 4.13 11.79
CA THR A 83 7.15 5.57 11.87
C THR A 83 5.90 6.42 11.73
N GLY A 84 5.94 7.61 12.33
CA GLY A 84 5.06 8.71 11.96
C GLY A 84 5.51 9.40 10.69
N PHE A 85 4.99 10.61 10.45
CA PHE A 85 5.21 11.37 9.22
C PHE A 85 5.89 12.73 9.46
N GLU A 86 6.12 13.10 10.72
CA GLU A 86 6.92 14.29 11.02
C GLU A 86 8.39 14.01 10.72
N PRO A 87 9.19 15.03 10.34
CA PRO A 87 10.61 14.85 10.06
C PRO A 87 11.37 14.14 11.19
N VAL A 88 11.02 14.44 12.45
CA VAL A 88 11.62 13.79 13.62
C VAL A 88 11.21 12.33 13.79
N ASP A 89 9.98 11.96 13.39
CA ASP A 89 9.53 10.57 13.41
C ASP A 89 10.32 9.74 12.40
N LEU A 90 10.50 10.29 11.19
CA LEU A 90 11.27 9.66 10.13
C LEU A 90 12.75 9.52 10.53
N ALA A 91 13.35 10.57 11.08
CA ALA A 91 14.74 10.52 11.56
C ALA A 91 14.92 9.46 12.65
N ARG A 92 13.98 9.39 13.61
CA ARG A 92 13.99 8.36 14.66
C ARG A 92 13.83 6.95 14.09
N GLY A 93 12.92 6.76 13.14
CA GLY A 93 12.71 5.49 12.47
C GLY A 93 13.96 5.01 11.72
N ILE A 94 14.56 5.89 10.92
CA ILE A 94 15.82 5.61 10.21
C ILE A 94 16.92 5.25 11.20
N TYR A 95 17.10 6.04 12.27
CA TYR A 95 18.10 5.76 13.30
C TYR A 95 17.90 4.38 13.94
N GLN A 96 16.67 4.02 14.32
CA GLN A 96 16.37 2.72 14.91
C GLN A 96 16.62 1.57 13.93
N THR A 97 16.22 1.71 12.66
CA THR A 97 16.48 0.72 11.61
C THR A 97 17.98 0.51 11.40
N VAL A 98 18.75 1.59 11.23
CA VAL A 98 20.22 1.51 11.04
C VAL A 98 20.89 0.86 12.26
N ARG A 99 20.51 1.25 13.48
CA ARG A 99 21.03 0.64 14.70
C ARG A 99 20.78 -0.87 14.74
N GLN A 100 19.58 -1.32 14.38
CA GLN A 100 19.30 -2.76 14.32
C GLN A 100 20.19 -3.48 13.29
N LEU A 101 20.43 -2.87 12.13
CA LEU A 101 21.31 -3.43 11.11
C LEU A 101 22.76 -3.57 11.60
N GLU A 102 23.31 -2.55 12.24
CA GLU A 102 24.66 -2.58 12.82
C GLU A 102 24.79 -3.61 13.96
N GLU A 103 23.70 -3.84 14.70
CA GLU A 103 23.64 -4.84 15.78
C GLU A 103 23.31 -6.26 15.28
N GLY A 104 23.04 -6.45 13.99
CA GLY A 104 22.59 -7.74 13.43
C GLY A 104 21.20 -8.18 13.92
N ARG A 105 20.35 -7.25 14.37
CA ARG A 105 18.97 -7.50 14.81
C ARG A 105 17.95 -7.28 13.68
N CYS A 106 16.84 -8.01 13.75
CA CYS A 106 15.73 -7.92 12.78
C CYS A 106 14.36 -7.90 13.48
N ALA A 107 14.21 -7.07 14.52
CA ALA A 107 12.96 -6.93 15.26
C ALA A 107 12.04 -5.86 14.67
N VAL A 108 10.76 -5.93 15.07
CA VAL A 108 9.79 -4.86 14.83
C VAL A 108 9.84 -3.87 15.99
N GLU A 109 10.17 -2.61 15.71
CA GLU A 109 10.17 -1.53 16.71
C GLU A 109 9.10 -0.48 16.39
N ASN A 110 8.50 0.13 17.41
CA ASN A 110 7.48 1.17 17.23
C ASN A 110 8.03 2.56 17.61
N ALA A 111 8.46 3.32 16.62
CA ALA A 111 8.88 4.71 16.80
C ALA A 111 7.70 5.68 16.91
N TYR A 112 6.47 5.22 16.67
CA TYR A 112 5.24 6.01 16.62
C TYR A 112 4.23 5.63 17.72
N SER A 113 4.74 5.32 18.93
CA SER A 113 3.93 4.81 20.05
C SER A 113 2.81 5.73 20.53
N ARG A 114 2.84 7.02 20.19
CA ARG A 114 1.75 7.96 20.49
C ARG A 114 0.46 7.71 19.71
N ALA A 115 0.52 6.99 18.58
CA ALA A 115 -0.63 6.75 17.71
C ALA A 115 -0.81 5.27 17.34
N VAL A 116 0.21 4.43 17.52
CA VAL A 116 0.19 3.03 17.10
C VAL A 116 0.41 2.11 18.30
N THR A 117 -0.46 1.11 18.44
CA THR A 117 -0.29 -0.04 19.34
C THR A 117 0.07 -1.29 18.55
N ARG A 118 0.53 -2.33 19.24
CA ARG A 118 0.86 -3.61 18.59
C ARG A 118 -0.34 -4.23 17.89
N GLU A 119 -1.49 -4.21 18.56
CA GLU A 119 -2.74 -4.80 18.10
C GLU A 119 -3.49 -3.93 17.10
N GLY A 120 -3.21 -2.63 17.05
CA GLY A 120 -3.95 -1.66 16.26
C GLY A 120 -5.36 -1.39 16.78
N ASN A 121 -6.21 -0.86 15.90
CA ASN A 121 -7.61 -0.59 16.19
C ASN A 121 -8.47 -1.82 15.93
N ARG A 122 -8.77 -2.58 17.00
CA ARG A 122 -9.59 -3.80 16.93
C ARG A 122 -11.01 -3.56 16.41
N THR A 123 -11.61 -2.41 16.71
CA THR A 123 -12.95 -2.06 16.19
C THR A 123 -12.92 -1.86 14.68
N ALA A 124 -11.90 -1.16 14.16
CA ALA A 124 -11.72 -0.97 12.72
C ALA A 124 -11.42 -2.30 12.00
N GLN A 125 -10.58 -3.15 12.58
CA GLN A 125 -10.29 -4.49 12.04
C GLN A 125 -11.53 -5.38 12.00
N ALA A 126 -12.36 -5.37 13.05
CA ALA A 126 -13.62 -6.11 13.07
C ALA A 126 -14.56 -5.67 11.96
N LEU A 127 -14.65 -4.35 11.72
CA LEU A 127 -15.43 -3.77 10.64
C LEU A 127 -14.92 -4.19 9.26
N ILE A 128 -13.60 -4.15 9.04
CA ILE A 128 -12.99 -4.65 7.80
C ILE A 128 -13.34 -6.12 7.60
N ASN A 129 -13.11 -6.95 8.62
CA ASN A 129 -13.32 -8.40 8.55
C ASN A 129 -14.78 -8.79 8.38
N GLN A 130 -15.72 -7.97 8.84
CA GLN A 130 -17.14 -8.16 8.60
C GLN A 130 -17.47 -8.03 7.11
N VAL A 131 -16.96 -6.99 6.44
CA VAL A 131 -17.38 -6.62 5.07
C VAL A 131 -16.52 -7.26 3.98
N PHE A 132 -15.23 -7.39 4.25
CA PHE A 132 -14.22 -7.76 3.27
C PHE A 132 -13.53 -9.08 3.60
N GLU A 133 -12.96 -9.68 2.57
CA GLU A 133 -12.06 -10.82 2.67
C GLU A 133 -10.85 -10.70 1.73
N PRO A 134 -9.70 -11.31 2.07
CA PRO A 134 -8.53 -11.27 1.21
C PRO A 134 -8.80 -11.89 -0.16
N ALA A 135 -8.35 -11.20 -1.21
CA ALA A 135 -8.44 -11.63 -2.59
C ALA A 135 -7.12 -11.39 -3.32
N ASP A 136 -6.88 -12.13 -4.39
CA ASP A 136 -5.74 -11.89 -5.27
C ASP A 136 -5.90 -10.54 -5.97
N ARG A 137 -4.80 -9.81 -6.14
CA ARG A 137 -4.85 -8.47 -6.72
C ARG A 137 -3.69 -8.22 -7.65
N GLN A 138 -4.01 -7.65 -8.81
CA GLN A 138 -3.02 -7.11 -9.73
C GLN A 138 -2.49 -5.79 -9.18
N TRP A 139 -1.19 -5.74 -8.89
CA TRP A 139 -0.48 -4.52 -8.54
C TRP A 139 0.19 -3.96 -9.79
N ARG A 140 -0.16 -2.72 -10.11
CA ARG A 140 0.34 -2.05 -11.32
C ARG A 140 1.87 -1.94 -11.29
N GLY A 141 2.53 -2.49 -12.31
CA GLY A 141 3.99 -2.56 -12.41
C GLY A 141 4.67 -3.65 -11.56
N ILE A 142 3.96 -4.36 -10.69
CA ILE A 142 4.54 -5.46 -9.88
C ILE A 142 4.06 -6.82 -10.37
N GLY A 143 2.77 -6.95 -10.68
CA GLY A 143 2.15 -8.22 -11.07
C GLY A 143 1.01 -8.63 -10.15
N LEU A 144 0.51 -9.85 -10.34
CA LEU A 144 -0.45 -10.46 -9.44
C LEU A 144 0.24 -10.82 -8.13
N ILE A 145 -0.25 -10.29 -7.01
CA ILE A 145 0.20 -10.68 -5.68
C ILE A 145 -0.97 -11.43 -5.00
N PRO A 146 -0.79 -12.71 -4.62
CA PRO A 146 -1.85 -13.48 -3.97
C PRO A 146 -2.31 -12.85 -2.66
N ARG A 147 -3.62 -12.88 -2.40
CA ARG A 147 -4.25 -12.40 -1.16
C ARG A 147 -3.81 -10.99 -0.73
N SER A 148 -3.50 -10.13 -1.70
CA SER A 148 -2.95 -8.79 -1.49
C SER A 148 -3.96 -7.67 -1.70
N GLY A 149 -5.21 -8.00 -2.00
CA GLY A 149 -6.30 -7.06 -2.01
C GLY A 149 -7.47 -7.54 -1.17
N LEU A 150 -8.54 -6.76 -1.19
CA LEU A 150 -9.79 -7.10 -0.54
C LEU A 150 -10.92 -7.20 -1.57
N GLY A 151 -11.70 -8.28 -1.47
CA GLY A 151 -12.99 -8.45 -2.13
C GLY A 151 -14.13 -8.34 -1.10
N LEU A 152 -15.35 -8.07 -1.57
CA LEU A 152 -16.52 -8.10 -0.70
C LEU A 152 -16.89 -9.54 -0.39
N ARG A 153 -17.23 -9.80 0.87
CA ARG A 153 -17.82 -11.09 1.25
C ARG A 153 -19.18 -11.29 0.57
N GLU A 154 -19.60 -12.54 0.45
CA GLU A 154 -20.88 -12.91 -0.19
C GLU A 154 -22.08 -12.13 0.37
N ALA A 155 -22.15 -11.93 1.69
CA ALA A 155 -23.23 -11.16 2.33
C ALA A 155 -23.37 -9.72 1.82
N TYR A 156 -22.30 -9.15 1.26
CA TYR A 156 -22.24 -7.77 0.76
C TYR A 156 -22.11 -7.70 -0.77
N ARG A 157 -22.26 -8.82 -1.48
CA ARG A 157 -22.08 -8.92 -2.94
C ARG A 157 -23.00 -7.99 -3.73
N GLN A 158 -24.17 -7.68 -3.19
CA GLN A 158 -25.12 -6.69 -3.73
C GLN A 158 -24.58 -5.24 -3.79
N PHE A 159 -23.42 -4.97 -3.21
CA PHE A 159 -22.73 -3.69 -3.32
C PHE A 159 -21.51 -3.75 -4.26
N ASP A 160 -21.16 -4.92 -4.79
CA ASP A 160 -20.06 -5.07 -5.73
C ASP A 160 -20.48 -4.60 -7.13
N ALA A 161 -19.78 -3.59 -7.65
CA ALA A 161 -20.00 -3.07 -8.99
C ALA A 161 -19.66 -4.11 -10.08
N LEU A 162 -18.69 -5.00 -9.85
CA LEU A 162 -18.31 -6.02 -10.84
C LEU A 162 -19.37 -7.11 -11.00
N GLU A 163 -20.14 -7.34 -9.95
CA GLU A 163 -21.25 -8.30 -9.96
C GLU A 163 -22.52 -7.70 -10.53
N ARG A 164 -22.75 -6.41 -10.27
CA ARG A 164 -23.96 -5.70 -10.69
C ARG A 164 -23.93 -5.20 -12.12
N PHE A 165 -22.76 -4.88 -12.63
CA PHE A 165 -22.60 -4.26 -13.94
C PHE A 165 -21.76 -5.17 -14.83
N PRO A 166 -22.26 -5.54 -16.03
CA PRO A 166 -21.48 -6.29 -16.99
C PRO A 166 -20.37 -5.40 -17.53
N VAL A 167 -19.17 -5.53 -16.96
CA VAL A 167 -17.98 -4.78 -17.38
C VAL A 167 -17.08 -5.70 -18.19
N ALA A 168 -16.82 -5.34 -19.45
CA ALA A 168 -15.77 -5.96 -20.24
C ALA A 168 -14.43 -5.30 -19.89
N PHE A 169 -13.49 -6.08 -19.37
CA PHE A 169 -12.13 -5.60 -19.12
C PHE A 169 -11.32 -5.67 -20.42
N ASN A 170 -10.76 -4.54 -20.83
CA ASN A 170 -9.75 -4.52 -21.87
C ASN A 170 -8.38 -4.79 -21.25
N THR A 171 -7.50 -5.45 -21.99
CA THR A 171 -6.09 -5.54 -21.64
C THR A 171 -5.49 -4.14 -21.61
N LEU A 172 -4.96 -3.74 -20.45
CA LEU A 172 -4.27 -2.48 -20.28
C LEU A 172 -2.86 -2.60 -20.88
N GLU A 173 -2.55 -1.79 -21.88
CA GLU A 173 -1.19 -1.59 -22.36
C GLU A 173 -0.52 -0.49 -21.54
N GLU A 174 0.52 -0.84 -20.80
CA GLU A 174 1.35 0.15 -20.12
C GLU A 174 2.38 0.75 -21.08
N SER A 175 2.75 2.01 -20.87
CA SER A 175 3.80 2.63 -21.69
C SER A 175 5.11 1.85 -21.54
N PRO A 176 5.75 1.45 -22.65
CA PRO A 176 7.03 0.71 -22.60
C PRO A 176 8.18 1.57 -22.05
N LEU A 177 8.00 2.90 -21.98
CA LEU A 177 8.97 3.83 -21.39
C LEU A 177 8.88 3.89 -19.86
N CYS A 178 7.77 3.46 -19.28
CA CYS A 178 7.50 3.63 -17.86
C CYS A 178 8.10 2.49 -17.04
N ILE A 179 9.03 2.82 -16.14
CA ILE A 179 9.62 1.85 -15.19
C ILE A 179 8.98 1.92 -13.79
N ALA A 180 7.72 2.34 -13.68
CA ALA A 180 7.03 2.53 -12.40
C ALA A 180 7.12 1.29 -11.49
N GLY A 181 7.04 0.09 -12.07
CA GLY A 181 7.21 -1.16 -11.35
C GLY A 181 8.57 -1.34 -10.67
N GLN A 182 9.64 -0.87 -11.32
CA GLN A 182 10.99 -0.90 -10.76
C GLN A 182 11.14 0.13 -9.63
N VAL A 183 10.51 1.31 -9.79
CA VAL A 183 10.48 2.35 -8.75
C VAL A 183 9.71 1.88 -7.51
N LEU A 184 8.54 1.27 -7.69
CA LEU A 184 7.72 0.75 -6.59
C LEU A 184 8.40 -0.40 -5.84
N ARG A 185 9.22 -1.21 -6.51
CA ARG A 185 10.03 -2.27 -5.89
C ARG A 185 11.33 -1.77 -5.27
N GLY A 186 11.66 -0.48 -5.41
CA GLY A 186 12.89 0.11 -4.87
C GLY A 186 14.17 -0.32 -5.60
N VAL A 187 14.08 -0.93 -6.79
CA VAL A 187 15.26 -1.34 -7.57
C VAL A 187 15.80 -0.20 -8.45
N ALA A 188 14.98 0.81 -8.72
CA ALA A 188 15.32 2.03 -9.45
C ALA A 188 14.71 3.27 -8.77
N THR A 189 15.23 4.45 -9.07
CA THR A 189 14.64 5.74 -8.67
C THR A 189 13.93 6.40 -9.85
N PRO A 190 13.03 7.37 -9.62
CA PRO A 190 12.38 8.10 -10.71
C PRO A 190 13.35 8.72 -11.73
N HIS A 191 14.53 9.18 -11.29
CA HIS A 191 15.57 9.72 -12.19
C HIS A 191 16.18 8.67 -13.14
N ASN A 192 16.00 7.38 -12.87
CA ASN A 192 16.42 6.32 -13.78
C ASN A 192 15.40 6.06 -14.91
N CYS A 193 14.20 6.66 -14.84
CA CYS A 193 13.16 6.48 -15.85
C CYS A 193 13.39 7.45 -17.02
N PRO A 194 13.46 6.96 -18.28
CA PRO A 194 13.75 7.82 -19.43
C PRO A 194 12.65 8.85 -19.71
N ALA A 195 11.42 8.57 -19.29
CA ALA A 195 10.27 9.46 -19.47
C ALA A 195 10.09 10.46 -18.32
N PHE A 196 10.78 10.29 -17.19
CA PHE A 196 10.52 11.07 -15.98
C PHE A 196 10.85 12.56 -16.19
N GLY A 197 9.85 13.42 -15.95
CA GLY A 197 9.96 14.86 -16.10
C GLY A 197 9.98 15.37 -17.54
N ARG A 198 9.87 14.47 -18.52
CA ARG A 198 9.80 14.74 -19.96
C ARG A 198 8.40 14.37 -20.47
N GLU A 199 8.23 13.18 -21.02
CA GLU A 199 6.94 12.64 -21.48
C GLU A 199 6.01 12.29 -20.30
N CYS A 200 6.58 11.97 -19.14
CA CYS A 200 5.85 11.67 -17.90
C CYS A 200 5.97 12.84 -16.92
N THR A 201 4.88 13.58 -16.73
CA THR A 201 4.75 14.69 -15.77
C THR A 201 3.44 14.55 -15.00
N PRO A 202 3.21 15.32 -13.92
CA PRO A 202 1.91 15.31 -13.24
C PRO A 202 0.73 15.68 -14.16
N ALA A 203 0.97 16.52 -15.18
CA ALA A 203 -0.05 16.91 -16.17
C ALA A 203 -0.29 15.83 -17.24
N SER A 204 0.72 15.01 -17.52
CA SER A 204 0.66 13.90 -18.48
C SER A 204 1.36 12.66 -17.91
N PRO A 205 0.74 11.95 -16.95
CA PRO A 205 1.37 10.85 -16.24
C PRO A 205 1.33 9.55 -17.06
N LEU A 206 2.49 8.90 -17.24
CA LEU A 206 2.56 7.59 -17.90
C LEU A 206 2.34 6.40 -16.94
N GLY A 207 2.60 6.59 -15.64
CA GLY A 207 2.52 5.52 -14.63
C GLY A 207 1.87 5.98 -13.33
N ALA A 208 1.28 5.05 -12.59
CA ALA A 208 0.56 5.33 -11.34
C ALA A 208 1.34 6.18 -10.31
N PRO A 209 2.66 5.98 -10.10
CA PRO A 209 3.41 6.81 -9.16
C PRO A 209 3.57 8.29 -9.55
N MET A 210 3.20 8.69 -10.78
CA MET A 210 3.14 10.10 -11.21
C MET A 210 1.72 10.68 -11.10
N VAL A 211 0.68 9.83 -11.08
CA VAL A 211 -0.74 10.27 -11.01
C VAL A 211 -1.08 10.75 -9.60
N SER A 212 -0.69 9.99 -8.58
CA SER A 212 -0.99 10.33 -7.19
C SER A 212 0.00 11.34 -6.65
N SER A 213 -0.47 12.33 -5.89
CA SER A 213 0.36 13.24 -5.11
C SER A 213 1.19 12.53 -4.02
N GLU A 214 0.78 11.32 -3.63
CA GLU A 214 1.52 10.44 -2.71
C GLU A 214 2.53 9.53 -3.44
N GLY A 215 2.50 9.52 -4.78
CA GLY A 215 3.35 8.66 -5.58
C GLY A 215 4.81 9.10 -5.57
N ALA A 216 5.72 8.12 -5.55
CA ALA A 216 7.17 8.38 -5.49
C ALA A 216 7.66 9.26 -6.67
N CYS A 217 7.16 9.05 -7.89
CA CYS A 217 7.56 9.88 -9.03
C CYS A 217 7.03 11.31 -8.89
N ALA A 218 5.77 11.50 -8.50
CA ALA A 218 5.22 12.84 -8.28
C ALA A 218 5.96 13.60 -7.17
N ALA A 219 6.31 12.92 -6.08
CA ALA A 219 7.10 13.50 -4.99
C ALA A 219 8.51 13.91 -5.45
N TYR A 220 9.20 13.04 -6.21
CA TYR A 220 10.49 13.39 -6.81
C TYR A 220 10.34 14.59 -7.74
N TYR A 221 9.34 14.62 -8.63
CA TYR A 221 9.15 15.71 -9.58
C TYR A 221 8.92 17.05 -8.88
N ARG A 222 8.17 17.04 -7.77
CA ARG A 222 7.83 18.25 -7.02
C ARG A 222 9.01 18.79 -6.21
N TYR A 223 9.78 17.92 -5.56
CA TYR A 223 10.75 18.33 -4.55
C TYR A 223 12.21 18.13 -4.96
N GLN A 224 12.49 17.28 -5.94
CA GLN A 224 13.80 17.14 -6.55
C GLN A 224 13.74 17.74 -7.95
N ARG A 225 14.56 18.76 -8.21
CA ARG A 225 14.67 19.33 -9.56
C ARG A 225 14.93 18.19 -10.55
N VAL A 226 14.14 18.14 -11.64
CA VAL A 226 14.45 17.28 -12.79
C VAL A 226 15.87 17.62 -13.22
N LYS A 227 16.80 16.67 -13.13
CA LYS A 227 18.15 16.90 -13.65
C LYS A 227 18.02 17.05 -15.18
N PRO A 228 18.64 18.09 -15.77
CA PRO A 228 18.56 18.32 -17.21
C PRO A 228 19.13 17.15 -18.01
#